data_AF-A7SJ68-F1
#
_entry.id   AF-A7SJ68-F1
#
_cell.length_a   1.000
_cell.length_b   1.000
_cell.length_c   1.000
_cell.angle_alpha   90.00
_cell.angle_beta   90.00
_cell.angle_gamma   90.00
#
_symmetry.space_group_name_H-M   'P 1'
#
loop_
_entity.id
_entity.type
_entity.pdbx_description
1 polymer ?
#
loop_
_entity_poly.entity_id
_entity_poly.type
_entity_poly.pdbx_seq_one_letter_code
_entity_poly.pdbx_strand_id
1 'polypeptide(L)'
;MSLSNFGLKKRPTEAPYSKPDYILVCETILCELEGQIKSLEDRQQEMEKEEKRKACIADYSWLISSPERKSFQIPPAQRLTLEDLAAKVRPEDSSEILSQFRKVLESQKLVPRDLPQIMQCVIERYLSERKDSDSDTTMQWISRSVSGIGSSFKTLRSHSSSKVYPGLIASEEIICDSTSDGDDRTKRSKSLPEFVAMKNLPV
;
A
#
# COMPACT_ATOMS: atom_id res chain seq x y z
N MET A 1 -15.65 12.98 57.21
CA MET A 1 -14.32 12.74 56.62
C MET A 1 -14.50 12.51 55.13
N SER A 2 -13.98 13.43 54.31
CA SER A 2 -14.19 13.46 52.85
C SER A 2 -13.28 12.45 52.15
N LEU A 3 -13.87 11.47 51.47
CA LEU A 3 -13.15 10.55 50.58
C LEU A 3 -13.13 11.15 49.17
N SER A 4 -12.28 12.15 48.96
CA SER A 4 -11.95 12.64 47.64
C SER A 4 -10.44 12.53 47.48
N ASN A 5 -9.98 11.41 46.94
CA ASN A 5 -8.68 11.24 46.28
C ASN A 5 -8.55 9.80 45.73
N PHE A 6 -9.39 9.44 44.77
CA PHE A 6 -9.06 8.39 43.81
C PHE A 6 -8.58 9.06 42.53
N GLY A 7 -7.34 9.53 42.57
CA GLY A 7 -6.62 9.97 41.38
C GLY A 7 -6.39 8.76 40.49
N LEU A 8 -7.30 8.53 39.54
CA LEU A 8 -7.09 7.61 38.43
C LEU A 8 -5.93 8.15 37.59
N LYS A 9 -4.72 7.73 37.92
CA LYS A 9 -3.54 7.94 37.09
C LYS A 9 -3.79 7.20 35.79
N LYS A 10 -4.26 7.92 34.76
CA LYS A 10 -4.38 7.39 33.40
C LYS A 10 -3.00 6.87 33.02
N ARG A 11 -2.88 5.55 32.87
CA ARG A 11 -1.70 4.91 32.28
C ARG A 11 -1.47 5.57 30.91
N PRO A 12 -0.22 5.84 30.50
CA PRO A 12 0.02 6.28 29.14
C PRO A 12 -0.65 5.26 28.22
N THR A 13 -1.58 5.73 27.40
CA THR A 13 -2.16 4.94 26.33
C THR A 13 -0.98 4.53 25.46
N GLU A 14 -0.58 3.27 25.55
CA GLU A 14 0.40 2.66 24.65
C GLU A 14 -0.01 3.07 23.23
N ALA A 15 0.80 3.91 22.59
CA ALA A 15 0.56 4.28 21.19
C ALA A 15 0.46 2.96 20.41
N PRO A 16 -0.50 2.82 19.48
CA PRO A 16 -0.64 1.59 18.72
C PRO A 16 0.72 1.28 18.07
N TYR A 17 1.16 0.04 18.21
CA TYR A 17 2.41 -0.46 17.64
C TYR A 17 2.47 -0.07 16.15
N SER A 18 3.27 0.95 15.82
CA SER A 18 3.46 1.36 14.44
C SER A 18 4.53 0.47 13.84
N LYS A 19 4.15 -0.36 12.87
CA LYS A 19 5.14 -1.09 12.08
C LYS A 19 6.04 -0.07 11.37
N PRO A 20 7.35 -0.34 11.24
CA PRO A 20 8.23 0.52 10.47
C PRO A 20 7.86 0.48 8.98
N ASP A 21 8.09 1.57 8.27
CA ASP A 21 7.57 1.76 6.92
C ASP A 21 8.06 0.69 5.93
N TYR A 22 9.31 0.23 6.04
CA TYR A 22 9.84 -0.83 5.17
C TYR A 22 9.07 -2.16 5.30
N ILE A 23 8.52 -2.46 6.48
CA ILE A 23 7.68 -3.65 6.69
C ILE A 23 6.35 -3.45 5.97
N LEU A 24 5.75 -2.26 6.07
CA LEU A 24 4.51 -1.95 5.38
C LEU A 24 4.67 -2.03 3.86
N VAL A 25 5.78 -1.51 3.33
CA VAL A 25 6.10 -1.59 1.89
C VAL A 25 6.26 -3.05 1.46
N CYS A 26 7.03 -3.84 2.22
CA CYS A 26 7.22 -5.26 1.95
C CYS A 26 5.91 -6.05 1.99
N GLU A 27 5.09 -5.88 3.04
CA GLU A 27 3.76 -6.48 3.15
C GLU A 27 2.87 -6.08 1.97
N THR A 28 2.87 -4.81 1.59
CA THR A 28 2.05 -4.32 0.48
C THR A 28 2.44 -4.95 -0.86
N ILE A 29 3.74 -4.98 -1.17
CA ILE A 29 4.25 -5.57 -2.41
C ILE A 29 3.98 -7.07 -2.46
N LEU A 30 4.23 -7.79 -1.37
CA LEU A 30 3.99 -9.23 -1.30
C LEU A 30 2.49 -9.56 -1.35
N CYS A 31 1.64 -8.81 -0.66
CA CYS A 31 0.20 -9.02 -0.70
C CYS A 31 -0.39 -8.78 -2.10
N GLU A 32 0.07 -7.75 -2.82
CA GLU A 32 -0.34 -7.54 -4.21
C GLU A 32 0.13 -8.73 -5.08
N LEU A 33 1.37 -9.16 -4.93
CA LEU A 33 1.92 -10.30 -5.68
C LEU A 33 1.13 -11.59 -5.44
N GLU A 34 0.88 -11.95 -4.18
CA GLU A 34 0.09 -13.12 -3.79
C GLU A 34 -1.36 -13.02 -4.30
N GLY A 35 -1.94 -11.82 -4.26
CA GLY A 35 -3.27 -11.54 -4.82
C GLY A 35 -3.34 -11.77 -6.33
N GLN A 36 -2.33 -11.31 -7.06
CA GLN A 36 -2.26 -11.49 -8.52
C GLN A 36 -2.01 -12.95 -8.90
N ILE A 37 -1.16 -13.67 -8.16
CA ILE A 37 -0.97 -15.12 -8.34
C ILE A 37 -2.30 -15.84 -8.22
N LYS A 38 -3.04 -15.60 -7.13
CA LYS A 38 -4.34 -16.23 -6.89
C LYS A 38 -5.36 -15.88 -7.96
N SER A 39 -5.45 -14.61 -8.36
CA SER A 39 -6.38 -14.17 -9.41
C SER A 39 -6.12 -14.86 -10.75
N LEU A 40 -4.85 -15.05 -11.12
CA LEU A 40 -4.48 -15.78 -12.33
C LEU A 40 -4.84 -17.27 -12.27
N GLU A 41 -4.66 -17.90 -11.10
CA GLU A 41 -5.07 -19.29 -10.88
C GLU A 41 -6.59 -19.45 -11.00
N ASP A 42 -7.35 -18.59 -10.34
CA ASP A 42 -8.82 -18.61 -10.38
C ASP A 42 -9.32 -18.44 -11.82
N ARG A 43 -8.74 -17.49 -12.57
CA ARG A 43 -9.06 -17.28 -14.00
C ARG A 43 -8.70 -18.49 -14.84
N GLN A 44 -7.57 -19.16 -14.58
CA GLN A 44 -7.19 -20.37 -15.31
C GLN A 44 -8.17 -21.52 -15.04
N GLN A 45 -8.61 -21.68 -13.79
CA GLN A 45 -9.59 -22.69 -13.41
C GLN A 45 -10.96 -22.43 -14.06
N GLU A 46 -11.39 -21.16 -14.10
CA GLU A 46 -12.64 -20.78 -14.74
C GLU A 46 -12.63 -21.09 -16.24
N MET A 47 -11.52 -20.80 -16.94
CA MET A 47 -11.36 -21.16 -18.35
C MET A 47 -11.39 -22.67 -18.58
N GLU A 48 -10.71 -23.47 -17.75
CA GLU A 48 -10.72 -24.94 -17.83
C GLU A 48 -12.15 -25.49 -17.64
N LYS A 49 -12.89 -24.95 -16.66
CA LYS A 49 -14.29 -25.34 -16.39
C LYS A 49 -15.21 -25.01 -17.56
N GLU A 50 -15.05 -23.81 -18.13
CA GLU A 50 -15.83 -23.37 -19.28
C GLU A 50 -15.54 -24.21 -20.53
N GLU A 51 -14.28 -24.58 -20.76
CA GLU A 51 -13.88 -25.49 -21.84
C GLU A 51 -14.54 -26.87 -21.70
N LYS A 52 -14.51 -27.46 -20.49
CA LYS A 52 -15.21 -28.72 -20.20
C LYS A 52 -16.72 -28.62 -20.46
N ARG A 53 -17.33 -27.50 -20.06
CA ARG A 53 -18.76 -27.23 -20.28
C ARG A 53 -19.08 -27.17 -21.77
N LYS A 54 -18.26 -26.49 -22.57
CA LYS A 54 -18.41 -26.40 -24.04
C LYS A 54 -18.23 -27.74 -24.72
N ALA A 55 -17.36 -28.60 -24.19
CA ALA A 55 -17.14 -29.94 -24.72
C ALA A 55 -18.27 -30.93 -24.37
N CYS A 56 -19.31 -30.50 -23.63
CA CYS A 56 -20.38 -31.37 -23.12
C CYS A 56 -19.85 -32.60 -22.37
N ILE A 57 -18.65 -32.48 -21.78
CA ILE A 57 -18.02 -33.57 -21.02
C ILE A 57 -18.61 -33.53 -19.61
N ALA A 58 -19.15 -34.66 -19.15
CA ALA A 58 -19.53 -34.82 -17.76
C ALA A 58 -18.27 -34.76 -16.88
N ASP A 59 -18.18 -33.75 -16.02
CA ASP A 59 -17.02 -33.55 -15.13
C ASP A 59 -17.13 -34.46 -13.90
N TYR A 60 -16.45 -35.60 -13.95
CA TYR A 60 -16.33 -36.54 -12.84
C TYR A 60 -15.12 -36.24 -11.94
N SER A 61 -14.51 -35.06 -12.03
CA SER A 61 -13.34 -34.72 -11.19
C SER A 61 -13.63 -34.77 -9.69
N TRP A 62 -14.91 -34.71 -9.28
CA TRP A 62 -15.37 -34.90 -7.90
C TRP A 62 -15.44 -36.37 -7.46
N LEU A 63 -15.56 -37.33 -8.40
CA LEU A 63 -15.49 -38.77 -8.12
C LEU A 63 -14.05 -39.24 -7.95
N ILE A 64 -13.11 -38.51 -8.53
CA ILE A 64 -11.69 -38.67 -8.27
C ILE A 64 -11.45 -37.99 -6.93
N SER A 65 -10.81 -38.66 -5.97
CA SER A 65 -10.16 -38.00 -4.84
C SER A 65 -9.04 -37.12 -5.41
N SER A 66 -9.41 -36.00 -6.03
CA SER A 66 -8.46 -35.11 -6.66
C SER A 66 -7.53 -34.65 -5.56
N PRO A 67 -6.21 -34.85 -5.70
CA PRO A 67 -5.28 -34.20 -4.78
C PRO A 67 -5.65 -32.72 -4.83
N GLU A 68 -5.93 -32.15 -3.66
CA GLU A 68 -6.24 -30.74 -3.49
C GLU A 68 -5.32 -29.94 -4.41
N ARG A 69 -5.90 -29.25 -5.41
CA ARG A 69 -5.12 -28.54 -6.43
C ARG A 69 -4.29 -27.52 -5.69
N LYS A 70 -3.02 -27.85 -5.43
CA LYS A 70 -2.14 -27.04 -4.60
C LYS A 70 -1.99 -25.70 -5.31
N SER A 71 -2.49 -24.64 -4.68
CA SER A 71 -2.22 -23.27 -5.12
C SER A 71 -0.71 -23.07 -5.17
N PHE A 72 -0.25 -22.33 -6.17
CA PHE A 72 1.13 -21.99 -6.31
C PHE A 72 1.57 -21.17 -5.10
N GLN A 73 2.57 -21.68 -4.39
CA GLN A 73 3.23 -20.97 -3.31
C GLN A 73 4.59 -20.48 -3.79
N ILE A 74 4.90 -19.23 -3.45
CA ILE A 74 6.18 -18.62 -3.78
C ILE A 74 7.30 -19.41 -3.07
N PRO A 75 8.31 -19.92 -3.78
CA PRO A 75 9.46 -20.57 -3.17
C PRO A 75 10.11 -19.69 -2.09
N PRO A 76 10.49 -20.24 -0.91
CA PRO A 76 11.03 -19.44 0.19
C PRO A 76 12.26 -18.61 -0.19
N ALA A 77 13.12 -19.15 -1.06
CA ALA A 77 14.30 -18.42 -1.57
C ALA A 77 13.90 -17.19 -2.38
N GLN A 78 12.91 -17.31 -3.27
CA GLN A 78 12.40 -16.18 -4.06
C GLN A 78 11.70 -15.14 -3.19
N ARG A 79 10.96 -15.60 -2.18
CA ARG A 79 10.30 -14.74 -1.20
C ARG A 79 11.33 -13.92 -0.42
N LEU A 80 12.40 -14.55 0.08
CA LEU A 80 13.47 -13.86 0.79
C LEU A 80 14.12 -12.77 -0.07
N THR A 81 14.46 -13.08 -1.32
CA THR A 81 15.01 -12.07 -2.25
C THR A 81 14.03 -10.91 -2.52
N LEU A 82 12.73 -11.18 -2.60
CA LEU A 82 11.71 -10.14 -2.75
C LEU A 82 11.61 -9.27 -1.51
N GLU A 83 11.69 -9.86 -0.32
CA GLU A 83 11.69 -9.14 0.95
C GLU A 83 12.91 -8.20 1.05
N ASP A 84 14.10 -8.68 0.69
CA ASP A 84 15.33 -7.89 0.66
C ASP A 84 15.31 -6.74 -0.35
N LEU A 85 14.67 -6.94 -1.50
CA LEU A 85 14.49 -5.90 -2.51
C LEU A 85 13.44 -4.88 -2.07
N ALA A 86 12.30 -5.33 -1.56
CA ALA A 86 11.21 -4.48 -1.09
C ALA A 86 11.63 -3.61 0.11
N ALA A 87 12.50 -4.11 0.99
CA ALA A 87 13.04 -3.33 2.10
C ALA A 87 13.86 -2.10 1.66
N LYS A 88 14.36 -2.07 0.41
CA LYS A 88 15.11 -0.93 -0.15
C LYS A 88 14.21 0.13 -0.80
N VAL A 89 12.93 -0.20 -1.01
CA VAL A 89 11.95 0.68 -1.64
C VAL A 89 11.46 1.71 -0.63
N ARG A 90 11.38 2.98 -1.04
CA ARG A 90 10.78 4.01 -0.18
C ARG A 90 9.25 3.89 -0.18
N PRO A 91 8.57 4.31 0.90
CA PRO A 91 7.11 4.25 0.98
C PRO A 91 6.41 4.97 -0.17
N GLU A 92 6.92 6.12 -0.60
CA GLU A 92 6.34 6.94 -1.66
C GLU A 92 6.42 6.26 -3.04
N ASP A 93 7.47 5.45 -3.24
CA ASP A 93 7.78 4.80 -4.50
C ASP A 93 6.98 3.50 -4.73
N SER A 94 6.46 2.91 -3.64
CA SER A 94 5.75 1.62 -3.68
C SER A 94 4.58 1.60 -4.68
N SER A 95 3.83 2.70 -4.76
CA SER A 95 2.68 2.82 -5.66
C SER A 95 3.05 2.79 -7.15
N GLU A 96 4.18 3.40 -7.52
CA GLU A 96 4.67 3.43 -8.90
C GLU A 96 5.16 2.03 -9.33
N ILE A 97 5.90 1.34 -8.45
CA ILE A 97 6.35 -0.05 -8.68
C ILE A 97 5.15 -0.96 -8.94
N LEU A 98 4.11 -0.89 -8.09
CA LEU A 98 2.90 -1.70 -8.28
C LEU A 98 2.17 -1.35 -9.58
N SER A 99 2.15 -0.08 -9.96
CA SER A 99 1.55 0.38 -11.21
C SER A 99 2.31 -0.16 -12.43
N GLN A 100 3.65 -0.18 -12.40
CA GLN A 100 4.48 -0.77 -13.44
C GLN A 100 4.27 -2.28 -13.53
N PHE A 101 4.21 -2.96 -12.38
CA PHE A 101 3.92 -4.39 -12.33
C PHE A 101 2.57 -4.72 -13.00
N ARG A 102 1.49 -4.01 -12.64
CA ARG A 102 0.17 -4.21 -13.26
C ARG A 102 0.16 -3.96 -14.76
N LYS A 103 0.86 -2.92 -15.24
CA LYS A 103 1.02 -2.68 -16.69
C LYS A 103 1.68 -3.88 -17.40
N VAL A 104 2.68 -4.50 -16.78
CA VAL A 104 3.30 -5.73 -17.32
C VAL A 104 2.27 -6.87 -17.35
N LEU A 105 1.47 -7.05 -16.29
CA LEU A 105 0.42 -8.07 -16.24
C LEU A 105 -0.64 -7.89 -17.34
N GLU A 106 -0.99 -6.64 -17.68
CA GLU A 106 -1.96 -6.34 -18.74
C GLU A 106 -1.41 -6.59 -20.14
N SER A 107 -0.10 -6.40 -20.34
CA SER A 107 0.53 -6.50 -21.66
C SER A 107 0.65 -7.93 -22.18
N GLN A 108 0.71 -8.93 -21.29
CA GLN A 108 0.99 -10.32 -21.66
C GLN A 108 0.24 -11.33 -20.78
N LYS A 109 -0.18 -12.45 -21.37
CA LYS A 109 -0.77 -13.56 -20.62
C LYS A 109 0.33 -14.30 -19.85
N LEU A 110 0.37 -14.08 -18.54
CA LEU A 110 1.38 -14.66 -17.64
C LEU A 110 0.91 -15.93 -16.96
N VAL A 111 1.89 -16.74 -16.56
CA VAL A 111 1.72 -17.93 -15.72
C VAL A 111 1.97 -17.55 -14.25
N PRO A 112 1.21 -18.08 -13.28
CA PRO A 112 1.39 -17.80 -11.85
C PRO A 112 2.84 -17.90 -11.34
N ARG A 113 3.63 -18.85 -11.89
CA ARG A 113 5.03 -19.06 -11.48
C ARG A 113 5.99 -17.94 -11.87
N ASP A 114 5.66 -17.15 -12.88
CA ASP A 114 6.56 -16.12 -13.41
C ASP A 114 6.44 -14.81 -12.62
N LEU A 115 5.34 -14.62 -11.88
CA LEU A 115 5.02 -13.37 -11.21
C LEU A 115 6.07 -12.95 -10.18
N PRO A 116 6.62 -13.83 -9.32
CA PRO A 116 7.68 -13.45 -8.39
C PRO A 116 8.91 -12.90 -9.11
N GLN A 117 9.32 -13.53 -10.22
CA GLN A 117 10.47 -13.08 -11.00
C GLN A 117 10.21 -11.72 -11.65
N ILE A 118 9.00 -11.52 -12.19
CA ILE A 118 8.61 -10.25 -12.82
C ILE A 118 8.61 -9.13 -11.77
N MET A 119 8.07 -9.37 -10.58
CA MET A 119 8.10 -8.39 -9.50
C MET A 119 9.54 -8.02 -9.10
N GLN A 120 10.44 -9.00 -9.00
CA GLN A 120 11.87 -8.74 -8.76
C GLN A 120 12.44 -7.83 -9.84
N CYS A 121 12.24 -8.16 -11.12
CA CYS A 121 12.73 -7.37 -12.24
C CYS A 121 12.19 -5.93 -12.22
N VAL A 122 10.90 -5.73 -11.89
CA VAL A 122 10.30 -4.39 -11.79
C VAL A 122 10.93 -3.58 -10.67
N ILE A 123 11.12 -4.18 -9.48
CA ILE A 123 11.75 -3.50 -8.34
C ILE A 123 13.21 -3.17 -8.66
N GLU A 124 13.98 -4.12 -9.20
CA GLU A 124 15.38 -3.92 -9.57
C GLU A 124 15.55 -2.83 -10.61
N ARG A 125 14.69 -2.83 -11.63
CA ARG A 125 14.67 -1.79 -12.66
C ARG A 125 14.41 -0.42 -12.03
N TYR A 126 13.36 -0.31 -11.21
CA TYR A 126 13.00 0.94 -10.55
C TYR A 126 14.14 1.47 -9.67
N LEU A 127 14.76 0.60 -8.86
CA LEU A 127 15.88 0.98 -8.01
C LEU A 127 17.12 1.38 -8.82
N SER A 128 17.34 0.78 -9.99
CA SER A 128 18.44 1.13 -10.89
C SER A 128 18.24 2.51 -11.53
N GLU A 129 17.06 2.76 -12.12
CA GLU A 129 16.69 4.05 -12.73
C GLU A 129 16.76 5.21 -11.71
N ARG A 130 16.40 4.92 -10.46
CA ARG A 130 16.51 5.89 -9.37
C ARG A 130 17.96 6.22 -9.01
N LYS A 131 18.84 5.21 -8.95
CA LYS A 131 20.26 5.44 -8.61
C LYS A 131 20.93 6.37 -9.63
N ASP A 132 20.60 6.20 -10.90
CA ASP A 132 21.11 7.06 -11.97
C ASP A 132 20.63 8.50 -11.80
N SER A 133 19.34 8.71 -11.52
CA SER A 133 18.77 10.06 -11.31
C SER A 133 19.25 10.75 -10.03
N ASP A 134 19.45 10.01 -8.93
CA ASP A 134 20.02 10.54 -7.69
C ASP A 134 21.49 10.98 -7.91
N SER A 135 22.25 10.24 -8.72
CA SER A 135 23.64 10.59 -9.06
C SER A 135 23.73 11.88 -9.89
N ASP A 136 22.87 12.03 -10.89
CA ASP A 136 22.77 13.24 -11.72
C ASP A 136 22.32 14.44 -10.88
N THR A 137 21.34 14.24 -10.00
CA THR A 137 20.84 15.29 -9.10
C THR A 137 21.93 15.77 -8.14
N THR A 138 22.72 14.86 -7.59
CA THR A 138 23.86 15.18 -6.72
C THR A 138 24.91 15.98 -7.48
N MET A 139 25.25 15.55 -8.71
CA MET A 139 26.19 16.27 -9.58
C MET A 139 25.67 17.64 -9.99
N GLN A 140 24.36 17.81 -10.17
CA GLN A 140 23.75 19.11 -10.46
C GLN A 140 23.85 20.08 -9.27
N TRP A 141 23.62 19.63 -8.03
CA TRP A 141 23.79 20.46 -6.84
C TRP A 141 25.26 20.88 -6.62
N ILE A 142 26.20 19.95 -6.82
CA ILE A 142 27.63 20.24 -6.77
C ILE A 142 27.99 21.23 -7.89
N SER A 143 27.55 21.01 -9.13
CA SER A 143 27.83 21.88 -10.27
C SER A 143 27.27 23.30 -10.09
N ARG A 144 26.06 23.44 -9.52
CA ARG A 144 25.45 24.74 -9.20
C ARG A 144 26.23 25.48 -8.11
N SER A 145 26.71 24.78 -7.08
CA SER A 145 27.49 25.39 -5.99
C SER A 145 28.91 25.78 -6.40
N VAL A 146 29.61 24.97 -7.20
CA VAL A 146 30.95 25.32 -7.71
C VAL A 146 30.90 26.39 -8.80
N SER A 147 29.84 26.45 -9.61
CA SER A 147 29.61 27.56 -10.56
C SER A 147 29.37 28.90 -9.84
N GLY A 148 28.96 28.87 -8.57
CA GLY A 148 28.82 30.06 -7.71
C GLY A 148 30.13 30.53 -7.05
N ILE A 149 31.18 29.71 -7.04
CA ILE A 149 32.43 30.01 -6.33
C ILE A 149 33.29 31.09 -7.01
N GLY A 150 32.99 31.42 -8.27
CA GLY A 150 33.60 32.52 -9.01
C GLY A 150 32.84 33.85 -8.97
N SER A 151 31.65 33.93 -8.36
CA SER A 151 30.75 35.09 -8.55
C SER A 151 30.29 35.81 -7.28
N SER A 152 30.50 35.30 -6.06
CA SER A 152 29.89 35.90 -4.86
C SER A 152 30.82 35.95 -3.66
N PHE A 153 31.83 36.82 -3.72
CA PHE A 153 32.42 37.44 -2.52
C PHE A 153 32.15 38.94 -2.56
N LYS A 154 30.88 39.33 -2.46
CA LYS A 154 30.52 40.72 -2.16
C LYS A 154 30.51 40.85 -0.64
N THR A 155 31.52 41.52 -0.12
CA THR A 155 31.66 41.86 1.31
C THR A 155 30.34 42.38 1.87
N LEU A 156 29.76 41.68 2.84
CA LEU A 156 28.64 42.21 3.61
C LEU A 156 29.17 43.37 4.46
N ARG A 157 28.93 44.59 3.99
CA ARG A 157 29.08 45.79 4.81
C ARG A 157 27.93 45.79 5.81
N SER A 158 28.23 45.32 7.02
CA SER A 158 27.33 45.43 8.18
C SER A 158 27.05 46.92 8.44
N HIS A 159 25.85 47.38 8.11
CA HIS A 159 25.31 48.62 8.65
C HIS A 159 24.38 48.27 9.81
N SER A 160 24.81 48.69 11.00
CA SER A 160 24.09 48.54 12.25
C SER A 160 22.84 49.43 12.32
N SER A 161 21.92 49.00 13.18
CA SER A 161 20.88 49.78 13.85
C SER A 161 19.53 49.98 13.13
N SER A 162 18.68 48.94 13.19
CA SER A 162 17.24 49.10 13.37
C SER A 162 16.87 48.72 14.81
N LYS A 163 16.44 49.71 15.60
CA LYS A 163 15.91 49.51 16.96
C LYS A 163 14.47 48.98 16.82
N VAL A 164 14.19 47.80 17.38
CA VAL A 164 12.84 47.24 17.49
C VAL A 164 12.36 47.47 18.92
N TYR A 165 11.24 48.16 19.10
CA TYR A 165 10.60 48.34 20.40
C TYR A 165 9.66 47.15 20.67
N PRO A 166 9.72 46.49 21.83
CA PRO A 166 8.72 45.51 22.22
C PRO A 166 7.52 46.24 22.85
N GLY A 167 6.39 46.25 22.14
CA GLY A 167 5.14 46.87 22.57
C GLY A 167 4.01 45.84 22.70
N LEU A 168 3.81 45.38 23.95
CA LEU A 168 2.56 45.01 24.63
C LEU A 168 1.39 44.36 23.84
N ILE A 169 1.16 43.09 24.21
CA ILE A 169 -0.08 42.32 24.41
C ILE A 169 -1.41 43.08 24.18
N ALA A 170 -2.28 42.54 23.30
CA ALA A 170 -3.74 42.59 23.45
C ALA A 170 -4.43 41.47 22.62
N SER A 171 -5.03 40.53 23.36
CA SER A 171 -6.34 39.90 23.16
C SER A 171 -6.68 39.16 21.84
N GLU A 172 -6.66 37.82 21.98
CA GLU A 172 -7.63 36.83 21.48
C GLU A 172 -8.98 37.36 20.95
N GLU A 173 -9.39 36.90 19.76
CA GLU A 173 -10.62 36.14 19.52
C GLU A 173 -10.72 35.78 18.02
N ILE A 174 -10.46 34.51 17.68
CA ILE A 174 -10.82 33.95 16.37
C ILE A 174 -12.10 33.16 16.57
N ILE A 175 -13.22 33.75 16.17
CA ILE A 175 -14.53 33.10 16.11
C ILE A 175 -14.58 32.29 14.80
N CYS A 176 -14.69 30.97 14.92
CA CYS A 176 -15.08 30.08 13.82
C CYS A 176 -16.24 29.21 14.33
N ASP A 177 -17.48 29.50 13.95
CA ASP A 177 -18.63 28.68 14.33
C ASP A 177 -19.57 28.40 13.13
N SER A 178 -19.64 27.11 12.81
CA SER A 178 -20.74 26.28 12.30
C SER A 178 -21.54 26.65 11.04
N THR A 179 -21.32 25.87 9.97
CA THR A 179 -22.37 25.44 9.03
C THR A 179 -22.71 23.98 9.29
N SER A 180 -23.89 23.72 9.86
CA SER A 180 -24.47 22.37 10.01
C SER A 180 -25.13 21.95 8.69
N ASP A 181 -24.58 20.92 8.06
CA ASP A 181 -25.14 20.29 6.86
C ASP A 181 -26.01 19.08 7.25
N GLY A 182 -27.18 19.02 6.61
CA GLY A 182 -27.62 17.86 5.85
C GLY A 182 -27.83 16.53 6.56
N ASP A 183 -29.11 16.21 6.76
CA ASP A 183 -29.69 14.92 7.14
C ASP A 183 -29.48 13.80 6.08
N ASP A 184 -29.76 12.58 6.54
CA ASP A 184 -30.34 11.45 5.82
C ASP A 184 -29.48 10.31 5.19
N ARG A 185 -29.55 9.17 5.91
CA ARG A 185 -29.83 7.79 5.43
C ARG A 185 -29.06 7.23 4.23
N THR A 186 -28.35 6.12 4.48
CA THR A 186 -28.74 4.78 3.95
C THR A 186 -27.92 3.67 4.61
N LYS A 187 -28.52 2.99 5.60
CA LYS A 187 -28.00 1.71 6.10
C LYS A 187 -28.35 0.63 5.08
N ARG A 188 -27.36 0.14 4.33
CA ARG A 188 -27.51 -0.98 3.39
C ARG A 188 -27.62 -2.29 4.18
N SER A 189 -28.83 -2.64 4.61
CA SER A 189 -29.16 -3.96 5.14
C SER A 189 -29.11 -4.98 4.00
N LYS A 190 -28.11 -5.86 4.01
CA LYS A 190 -28.17 -7.12 3.26
C LYS A 190 -29.04 -8.08 4.05
N SER A 191 -30.34 -8.18 3.77
CA SER A 191 -31.14 -9.30 4.27
C SER A 191 -30.80 -10.55 3.46
N LEU A 192 -30.71 -11.68 4.16
CA LEU A 192 -30.71 -13.01 3.55
C LEU A 192 -32.13 -13.32 3.06
N PRO A 193 -32.29 -14.06 1.94
CA PRO A 193 -33.61 -14.56 1.54
C PRO A 193 -34.12 -15.55 2.59
N GLU A 194 -35.39 -15.43 2.93
CA GLU A 194 -36.09 -16.38 3.80
C GLU A 194 -36.28 -17.69 3.03
N PHE A 195 -35.64 -18.76 3.51
CA PHE A 195 -35.91 -20.11 3.01
C PHE A 195 -37.12 -20.67 3.75
N VAL A 196 -38.27 -20.67 3.08
CA VAL A 196 -39.45 -21.40 3.56
C VAL A 196 -39.19 -22.89 3.34
N ALA A 197 -38.95 -23.62 4.43
CA ALA A 197 -38.91 -25.07 4.39
C ALA A 197 -40.32 -25.60 4.13
N MET A 198 -40.54 -26.19 2.95
CA MET A 198 -41.74 -27.00 2.67
C MET A 198 -41.65 -28.30 3.46
N LYS A 199 -41.96 -28.21 4.75
CA LYS A 199 -42.36 -29.35 5.58
C LYS A 199 -43.87 -29.45 5.46
N ASN A 200 -44.35 -30.63 5.09
CA ASN A 200 -45.74 -31.06 4.95
C ASN A 200 -46.25 -31.08 3.49
N LEU A 201 -45.75 -32.04 2.72
CA LEU A 201 -46.57 -32.66 1.68
C LEU A 201 -47.37 -33.81 2.35
N PRO A 202 -48.71 -33.83 2.27
CA PRO A 202 -49.46 -35.03 2.62
C PRO A 202 -49.20 -36.12 1.57
N VAL A 203 -48.96 -37.33 2.08
CA VAL A 203 -48.82 -38.59 1.30
C VAL A 203 -50.11 -38.91 0.57
#